data_AF-A0A450RVM9-F1
#
_entry.id   AF-A0A450RVM9-F1
#
_cell.length_a   1.000
_cell.length_b   1.000
_cell.length_c   1.000
_cell.angle_alpha   90.00
_cell.angle_beta   90.00
_cell.angle_gamma   90.00
#
_symmetry.space_group_name_H-M   'P 1'
#
loop_
_entity.id
_entity.type
_entity.pdbx_description
1 polymer ?
#
loop_
_entity_poly.entity_id
_entity_poly.type
_entity_poly.pdbx_seq_one_letter_code
_entity_poly.pdbx_strand_id
1 'polypeptide(L)' 'MRTEYKREDLGVGVRGKYYESYFEDHNIVLLRPEVAQAFPSEEAVNDALLSLINIAQSTTGSKKGSGG' A
#
# COMPACT_ATOMS: atom_id res chain seq x y z
N MET A 1 12.09 25.98 12.91
CA MET A 1 12.47 24.95 13.92
C MET A 1 11.73 25.26 15.20
N ARG A 2 11.34 24.25 15.99
CA ARG A 2 10.69 24.53 17.29
C ARG A 2 11.65 25.38 18.15
N THR A 3 11.12 26.35 18.88
CA THR A 3 11.90 27.40 19.57
C THR A 3 12.83 26.82 20.65
N GLU A 4 12.50 25.65 21.17
CA GLU A 4 13.30 24.93 22.16
C GLU A 4 14.59 24.31 21.62
N TYR A 5 14.73 24.13 20.29
CA TYR A 5 15.92 23.49 19.72
C TYR A 5 17.05 24.50 19.49
N LYS A 6 18.21 24.19 20.04
CA LYS A 6 19.48 24.87 19.76
C LYS A 6 20.23 24.17 18.64
N ARG A 7 21.18 24.88 18.01
CA ARG A 7 21.98 24.33 16.90
C ARG A 7 22.78 23.10 17.35
N GLU A 8 23.28 23.14 18.58
CA GLU A 8 24.02 22.07 19.24
C GLU A 8 23.20 20.77 19.37
N ASP A 9 21.87 20.88 19.48
CA ASP A 9 20.96 19.73 19.64
C ASP A 9 20.76 18.95 18.33
N LEU A 10 21.09 19.56 17.19
CA LEU A 10 20.75 19.04 15.86
C LEU A 10 21.84 18.13 15.27
N GLY A 11 23.02 18.11 15.89
CA GLY A 11 24.18 17.36 15.43
C GLY A 11 24.63 17.74 14.01
N VAL A 12 25.48 16.89 13.42
CA VAL A 12 25.93 17.05 12.03
C VAL A 12 24.87 16.52 11.08
N GLY A 13 24.45 17.35 10.12
CA GLY A 13 23.50 16.94 9.08
C GLY A 13 24.12 15.91 8.15
N VAL A 14 23.54 14.71 8.10
CA VAL A 14 23.93 13.65 7.16
C VAL A 14 22.96 13.64 5.99
N ARG A 15 23.48 13.83 4.76
CA ARG A 15 22.66 13.76 3.55
C ARG A 15 22.09 12.35 3.41
N GLY A 16 20.78 12.24 3.25
CA GLY A 16 20.11 10.95 3.06
C GLY A 16 19.92 10.12 4.34
N LYS A 17 20.10 10.69 5.54
CA LYS A 17 20.00 9.98 6.83
C LYS A 17 18.74 9.10 7.00
N TYR A 18 17.63 9.49 6.37
CA TYR A 18 16.34 8.80 6.45
C TYR A 18 15.82 8.37 5.07
N TYR A 19 16.68 8.38 4.05
CA TYR A 19 16.26 8.08 2.68
C TYR A 19 15.84 6.61 2.55
N GLU A 20 16.67 5.68 3.03
CA GLU A 20 16.38 4.25 2.96
C GLU A 20 15.16 3.86 3.80
N SER A 21 15.08 4.33 5.06
CA SER A 21 13.92 4.10 5.93
C SER A 21 12.61 4.66 5.39
N TYR A 22 12.66 5.77 4.63
CA TYR A 22 11.48 6.32 3.96
C TYR A 22 10.95 5.39 2.86
N PHE A 23 11.82 4.64 2.19
CA PHE A 23 11.41 3.66 1.17
C PHE A 23 11.03 2.30 1.77
N GLU A 24 11.67 1.88 2.87
CA GLU A 24 11.38 0.60 3.53
C GLU A 24 9.99 0.56 4.17
N ASP A 25 9.54 1.66 4.77
CA ASP A 25 8.29 1.71 5.53
C ASP A 25 7.08 2.19 4.70
N HIS A 26 7.22 2.40 3.39
CA HIS A 26 6.15 2.95 2.55
C HIS A 26 5.66 1.92 1.54
N ASN A 27 4.60 1.19 1.89
CA ASN A 27 3.84 0.33 0.97
C ASN A 27 2.92 1.17 0.06
N ILE A 28 3.49 2.18 -0.62
CA ILE A 28 2.75 3.07 -1.52
C ILE A 28 2.63 2.38 -2.87
N VAL A 29 1.40 2.02 -3.24
CA VAL A 29 1.07 1.46 -4.55
C VAL A 29 0.50 2.56 -5.44
N LEU A 30 1.22 2.91 -6.50
CA LEU A 30 0.74 3.88 -7.48
C LEU A 30 -0.29 3.21 -8.41
N LEU A 31 -1.54 3.64 -8.32
CA LEU A 31 -2.58 3.23 -9.25
C LEU A 31 -2.36 3.88 -10.62
N ARG A 32 -2.71 3.12 -11.66
CA ARG A 32 -2.80 3.69 -13.00
C ARG A 32 -3.88 4.78 -13.05
N PRO A 33 -3.71 5.84 -13.86
CA PRO A 33 -4.68 6.94 -13.94
C PRO A 33 -6.10 6.50 -14.29
N GLU A 34 -6.26 5.45 -15.10
CA GLU A 34 -7.58 4.94 -15.48
C GLU A 34 -8.27 4.23 -14.31
N VAL A 35 -7.50 3.57 -13.45
CA VAL A 35 -8.02 2.91 -12.23
C VAL A 35 -8.39 3.96 -11.19
N ALA A 36 -7.56 4.98 -11.00
CA ALA A 36 -7.85 6.09 -10.08
C ALA A 36 -9.08 6.91 -10.49
N GLN A 37 -9.40 6.98 -11.79
CA GLN A 37 -10.65 7.60 -12.26
C GLN A 37 -11.89 6.76 -11.98
N ALA A 38 -11.74 5.43 -11.97
CA ALA A 38 -12.84 4.50 -11.74
C ALA A 38 -13.17 4.33 -10.24
N PHE A 39 -12.18 4.47 -9.37
CA PHE A 39 -12.33 4.27 -7.93
C PHE A 39 -12.10 5.56 -7.15
N PRO A 40 -13.08 6.04 -6.37
CA PRO A 40 -12.97 7.31 -5.65
C PRO A 40 -12.09 7.26 -4.40
N SER A 41 -11.76 6.06 -3.88
CA SER A 41 -10.95 5.89 -2.67
C SER A 41 -10.20 4.56 -2.64
N GLU A 42 -9.25 4.41 -1.70
CA GLU A 42 -8.51 3.18 -1.49
C GLU A 42 -9.40 2.03 -0.98
N GLU A 43 -10.39 2.34 -0.15
CA GLU A 43 -11.36 1.35 0.35
C GLU A 43 -12.16 0.75 -0.80
N ALA A 44 -12.60 1.59 -1.75
CA ALA A 44 -13.34 1.12 -2.93
C ALA A 44 -12.51 0.18 -3.81
N VAL A 45 -11.19 0.43 -3.93
CA VAL A 45 -10.27 -0.48 -4.65
C VAL A 45 -10.13 -1.81 -3.91
N ASN A 46 -9.89 -1.75 -2.59
CA ASN A 46 -9.68 -2.94 -1.78
C ASN A 46 -10.93 -3.83 -1.74
N ASP A 47 -12.11 -3.25 -1.57
CA ASP A 47 -13.38 -3.98 -1.57
C ASP A 47 -13.63 -4.68 -2.90
N ALA A 48 -13.32 -4.02 -4.02
CA ALA A 48 -13.45 -4.61 -5.35
C ALA A 48 -12.50 -5.80 -5.54
N LEU A 49 -11.24 -5.66 -5.13
CA LEU A 49 -10.24 -6.73 -5.21
C LEU A 49 -10.59 -7.91 -4.29
N LEU A 50 -11.04 -7.64 -3.07
CA LEU A 50 -11.50 -8.68 -2.13
C LEU A 50 -12.72 -9.43 -2.67
N SER A 51 -13.69 -8.72 -3.25
CA SER A 51 -14.84 -9.34 -3.91
C SER A 51 -14.40 -10.28 -5.04
N LEU A 52 -13.46 -9.85 -5.88
CA LEU A 52 -12.91 -10.68 -6.94
C LEU A 52 -12.20 -11.93 -6.40
N ILE A 53 -11.43 -11.81 -5.31
CA ILE A 53 -10.80 -12.95 -4.63
C ILE A 53 -11.85 -13.94 -4.14
N ASN A 54 -12.93 -13.47 -3.51
CA ASN A 54 -14.02 -14.33 -3.03
C ASN A 54 -14.71 -15.07 -4.18
N ILE A 55 -14.96 -14.40 -5.30
CA ILE A 55 -15.52 -15.02 -6.52
C ILE A 55 -14.55 -16.08 -7.07
N ALA A 56 -13.26 -15.77 -7.16
CA ALA A 56 -12.25 -16.71 -7.62
C ALA A 56 -12.18 -17.96 -6.70
N GLN A 57 -12.26 -17.80 -5.38
CA GLN A 57 -12.24 -18.90 -4.42
C GLN A 57 -13.49 -19.80 -4.53
N SER A 58 -14.68 -19.20 -4.66
CA SER A 58 -15.93 -19.95 -4.80
C SER A 58 -16.02 -20.73 -6.12
N THR A 59 -15.47 -20.17 -7.20
CA THR A 59 -15.44 -20.83 -8.52
C THR A 59 -14.38 -21.92 -8.63
N THR A 60 -13.21 -21.74 -7.99
CA THR A 60 -12.13 -22.73 -8.00
C THR A 60 -12.33 -23.85 -6.99
N GLY A 61 -12.99 -23.59 -5.84
CA GLY A 61 -13.31 -24.59 -4.83
C GLY A 61 -14.33 -25.66 -5.26
N SER A 62 -15.11 -25.41 -6.32
CA SER A 62 -16.14 -26.33 -6.82
C SER A 62 -15.61 -27.39 -7.81
N LYS A 63 -14.35 -27.29 -8.28
CA LYS A 63 -13.80 -28.25 -9.28
C LYS A 63 -13.15 -29.51 -8.69
N LYS A 64 -13.41 -29.84 -7.42
CA LYS A 64 -12.88 -31.07 -6.80
C LYS A 64 -14.00 -31.94 -6.21
N GLY A 65 -14.73 -32.63 -7.08
CA GLY A 65 -15.76 -33.58 -6.65
C GLY A 65 -16.76 -34.01 -7.72
N SER A 66 -16.32 -34.31 -8.94
CA SER A 66 -17.10 -35.13 -9.87
C SER A 66 -16.15 -35.82 -10.84
N GLY A 67 -15.76 -37.02 -10.44
CA GLY A 67 -15.05 -38.02 -11.22
C GLY A 67 -15.32 -39.33 -10.50
N GLY A 68 -16.19 -40.15 -11.09
CA GLY A 68 -16.69 -41.40 -10.52
C GLY A 68 -15.68 -42.53 -10.50
#